data_AF-A0A950J5K9-F1
#
_entry.id   AF-A0A950J5K9-F1
#
_cell.length_a   1.000
_cell.length_b   1.000
_cell.length_c   1.000
_cell.angle_alpha   90.00
_cell.angle_beta   90.00
_cell.angle_gamma   90.00
#
_symmetry.space_group_name_H-M   'P 1'
#
loop_
_entity.id
_entity.type
_entity.pdbx_description
1 polymer ?
#
loop_
_entity_poly.entity_id
_entity_poly.type
_entity_poly.pdbx_seq_one_letter_code
_entity_poly.pdbx_strand_id
1 'polypeptide(L)'
;SPMDGIGPAQLHVKELVERIGAEQPSEIILATNPNAEGEATAIYLARLLAPLGVSVTRLAYGLPIGGDLDYADEVTLTKALEGRRAL
;
A
#
# COMPACT_ATOMS: atom_id res chain seq x y z
N SER A 1 -4.20 7.34 -11.61
CA SER A 1 -5.45 8.07 -11.32
C SER A 1 -6.23 8.22 -12.61
N PRO A 2 -7.32 7.47 -12.83
CA PRO A 2 -8.13 7.58 -14.05
C PRO A 2 -8.68 9.00 -14.27
N MET A 3 -8.98 9.70 -13.18
CA MET A 3 -9.47 11.09 -13.22
C MET A 3 -8.42 12.07 -13.75
N ASP A 4 -7.14 11.82 -13.48
CA ASP A 4 -6.01 12.61 -14.01
C ASP A 4 -5.46 12.05 -15.33
N GLY A 5 -6.13 11.06 -15.92
CA GLY A 5 -5.66 10.37 -17.13
C GLY A 5 -4.38 9.54 -16.92
N ILE A 6 -3.93 9.32 -15.68
CA ILE A 6 -2.74 8.55 -15.36
C ILE A 6 -3.11 7.07 -15.27
N GLY A 7 -2.73 6.32 -16.32
CA GLY A 7 -2.91 4.88 -16.40
C GLY A 7 -1.73 4.07 -15.85
N PRO A 8 -1.87 2.73 -15.72
CA PRO A 8 -0.79 1.85 -15.28
C PRO A 8 0.47 1.91 -16.13
N ALA A 9 0.35 2.22 -17.43
CA ALA A 9 1.48 2.38 -18.34
C ALA A 9 2.38 3.59 -18.01
N GLN A 10 1.87 4.55 -17.22
CA GLN A 10 2.64 5.69 -16.71
C GLN A 10 3.17 5.42 -15.30
N LEU A 11 2.83 4.28 -14.70
CA LEU A 11 3.49 3.78 -13.51
C LEU A 11 4.72 2.99 -14.00
N HIS A 12 5.89 3.24 -13.40
CA HIS A 12 7.16 2.54 -13.71
C HIS A 12 7.15 1.07 -13.21
N VAL A 13 6.11 0.33 -13.57
CA VAL A 13 5.81 -1.03 -13.10
C VAL A 13 6.72 -2.04 -13.77
N LYS A 14 7.08 -1.80 -15.04
CA LYS A 14 8.00 -2.67 -15.77
C LYS A 14 9.37 -2.67 -15.10
N GLU A 15 9.88 -1.49 -14.79
CA GLU A 15 11.15 -1.26 -14.11
C GLU A 15 11.13 -1.88 -12.71
N LEU A 16 10.00 -1.80 -12.00
CA LEU A 16 9.82 -2.46 -10.72
C LEU A 16 9.95 -3.99 -10.84
N VAL A 17 9.28 -4.61 -11.82
CA VAL A 17 9.34 -6.06 -12.04
C VAL A 17 10.75 -6.52 -12.43
N GLU A 18 11.42 -5.77 -13.32
CA GLU A 18 12.81 -6.04 -13.71
C GLU A 18 13.75 -5.98 -12.49
N ARG A 19 13.58 -4.97 -11.64
CA ARG A 19 14.36 -4.81 -10.41
C ARG A 19 14.12 -5.96 -9.42
N ILE A 20 12.88 -6.40 -9.25
CA ILE A 20 12.54 -7.55 -8.39
C ILE A 20 13.22 -8.82 -8.91
N GLY A 21 13.22 -9.03 -10.23
CA GLY A 21 13.90 -10.18 -10.84
C GLY A 21 15.43 -10.14 -10.64
N ALA A 22 16.04 -8.96 -10.68
CA ALA A 22 17.47 -8.79 -10.48
C ALA A 22 17.90 -8.92 -9.00
N GLU A 23 17.18 -8.26 -8.09
CA GLU A 23 17.52 -8.18 -6.67
C GLU A 23 16.99 -9.36 -5.85
N GLN A 24 15.93 -10.04 -6.32
CA GLN A 24 15.26 -11.15 -5.62
C GLN A 24 14.97 -10.86 -4.13
N PRO A 25 14.26 -9.75 -3.82
CA PRO A 25 13.96 -9.40 -2.44
C PRO A 25 13.04 -10.45 -1.79
N SER A 26 13.19 -10.62 -0.47
CA SER A 26 12.28 -11.45 0.32
C SER A 26 10.92 -10.78 0.57
N GLU A 27 10.87 -9.45 0.57
CA GLU A 27 9.68 -8.65 0.85
C GLU A 27 9.64 -7.36 0.01
N ILE A 28 8.43 -6.98 -0.38
CA ILE A 28 8.12 -5.71 -1.03
C ILE A 28 7.09 -4.97 -0.16
N ILE A 29 7.49 -3.80 0.35
CA ILE A 29 6.63 -2.95 1.16
C ILE A 29 6.00 -1.87 0.28
N LEU A 30 4.67 -1.91 0.13
CA LEU A 30 3.92 -0.91 -0.62
C LEU A 30 3.69 0.33 0.25
N ALA A 31 4.43 1.40 -0.04
CA ALA A 31 4.38 2.68 0.68
C ALA A 31 3.72 3.82 -0.13
N THR A 32 2.80 3.51 -1.06
CA THR A 32 1.98 4.55 -1.70
C THR A 32 1.06 5.24 -0.68
N ASN A 33 0.65 6.47 -0.98
CA ASN A 33 -0.14 7.31 -0.08
C ASN A 33 -1.41 6.59 0.46
N PRO A 34 -1.84 6.91 1.69
CA PRO A 34 -3.02 6.34 2.35
C PRO A 34 -4.34 6.96 1.83
N ASN A 35 -4.47 7.19 0.53
CA ASN A 35 -5.67 7.76 -0.10
C ASN A 35 -6.26 6.79 -1.13
N ALA A 36 -7.42 7.11 -1.69
CA ALA A 36 -8.15 6.23 -2.61
C ALA A 36 -7.29 5.79 -3.83
N GLU A 37 -6.53 6.72 -4.41
CA GLU A 37 -5.66 6.44 -5.55
C GLU A 37 -4.47 5.56 -5.17
N GLY A 38 -3.86 5.84 -4.01
CA GLY A 38 -2.74 5.07 -3.48
C GLY A 38 -3.15 3.66 -3.11
N GLU A 39 -4.36 3.48 -2.54
CA GLU A 39 -4.97 2.18 -2.26
C GLU A 39 -5.26 1.40 -3.53
N ALA A 40 -5.88 2.02 -4.53
CA ALA A 40 -6.12 1.38 -5.82
C ALA A 40 -4.80 0.91 -6.46
N THR A 41 -3.76 1.75 -6.39
CA THR A 41 -2.43 1.42 -6.91
C THR A 41 -1.80 0.27 -6.12
N ALA A 42 -1.91 0.26 -4.79
CA ALA A 42 -1.34 -0.79 -3.95
C ALA A 42 -2.02 -2.14 -4.20
N ILE A 43 -3.35 -2.17 -4.29
CA ILE A 43 -4.10 -3.39 -4.62
C ILE A 43 -3.72 -3.90 -6.00
N TYR A 44 -3.57 -3.00 -6.98
CA TYR A 44 -3.11 -3.36 -8.31
C TYR A 44 -1.71 -4.01 -8.29
N LEU A 45 -0.74 -3.38 -7.62
CA LEU A 45 0.62 -3.91 -7.49
C LEU A 45 0.65 -5.25 -6.74
N ALA A 46 -0.09 -5.38 -5.64
CA ALA A 46 -0.15 -6.61 -4.86
C ALA A 46 -0.65 -7.79 -5.71
N ARG A 47 -1.69 -7.57 -6.53
CA ARG A 47 -2.21 -8.60 -7.46
C ARG A 47 -1.23 -8.93 -8.57
N LEU A 48 -0.55 -7.93 -9.11
CA LEU A 48 0.44 -8.11 -10.17
C LEU A 48 1.66 -8.91 -9.69
N LEU A 49 2.10 -8.67 -8.45
CA LEU A 49 3.30 -9.27 -7.88
C LEU A 49 3.05 -10.63 -7.22
N ALA A 50 1.80 -10.96 -6.86
CA ALA A 50 1.45 -12.23 -6.22
C ALA A 50 1.99 -13.50 -6.94
N PRO A 51 1.97 -13.60 -8.29
CA PRO A 51 2.51 -14.78 -8.98
C PRO A 51 4.03 -14.97 -8.84
N LEU A 52 4.77 -13.92 -8.44
CA LEU A 52 6.23 -13.99 -8.25
C LEU A 52 6.62 -14.68 -6.94
N GLY A 53 5.65 -14.96 -6.05
CA GLY A 53 5.91 -15.65 -4.77
C GLY A 53 6.66 -14.83 -3.73
N VAL A 54 6.86 -13.53 -3.98
CA VAL A 54 7.47 -12.59 -3.03
C VAL A 54 6.43 -12.10 -2.01
N SER A 55 6.84 -11.92 -0.76
CA SER A 55 5.97 -11.33 0.27
C SER A 55 5.67 -9.88 -0.08
N VAL A 56 4.39 -9.52 -0.22
CA VAL A 56 3.97 -8.14 -0.47
C VAL A 56 3.19 -7.65 0.73
N THR A 57 3.68 -6.60 1.37
CA THR A 57 3.07 -6.01 2.57
C THR A 57 2.74 -4.54 2.37
N ARG A 58 1.92 -4.00 3.26
CA ARG A 58 1.45 -2.61 3.24
C ARG A 58 1.83 -1.96 4.56
N LEU A 59 2.18 -0.67 4.50
CA LEU A 59 2.30 0.11 5.73
C LEU A 59 0.97 0.10 6.50
N ALA A 60 1.07 0.09 7.82
CA ALA A 60 -0.10 0.08 8.68
C ALA A 60 -0.90 1.39 8.55
N TYR A 61 -2.22 1.28 8.71
CA TYR A 61 -3.13 2.41 8.82
C TYR A 61 -3.70 2.48 10.23
N GLY A 62 -3.92 3.70 10.70
CA GLY A 62 -4.57 3.94 11.96
C GLY A 62 -4.01 5.17 12.63
N LEU A 63 -4.11 5.17 13.95
CA LEU A 63 -3.76 6.30 14.78
C LEU A 63 -2.24 6.53 14.82
N PRO A 64 -1.79 7.79 14.70
CA PRO A 64 -0.39 8.12 14.91
C PRO A 64 -0.02 7.93 16.38
N ILE A 65 1.22 7.50 16.63
CA ILE A 65 1.75 7.45 18.00
C ILE A 65 1.80 8.87 18.57
N GLY A 66 1.22 9.04 19.76
CA GLY A 66 1.14 10.33 20.44
C GLY A 66 -0.02 11.23 20.00
N GLY A 67 -0.88 10.77 19.08
CA GLY A 67 -2.15 11.43 18.78
C GLY A 67 -3.20 11.13 19.85
N ASP A 68 -4.11 12.09 20.06
CA ASP A 68 -5.28 11.88 20.92
C ASP A 68 -6.45 11.30 20.11
N LEU A 69 -7.24 10.44 20.74
CA LEU A 69 -8.43 9.85 20.12
C LEU A 69 -9.48 10.91 19.79
N ASP A 70 -9.61 11.92 20.66
CA ASP A 70 -10.60 12.99 20.52
C ASP A 70 -10.38 13.86 19.27
N TYR A 71 -9.18 13.83 18.70
CA TYR A 71 -8.81 14.58 17.49
C TYR A 71 -8.68 13.70 16.25
N ALA A 72 -8.92 12.40 16.37
CA ALA A 72 -8.85 11.48 15.23
C ALA A 72 -10.15 11.53 14.42
N ASP A 73 -10.03 11.53 13.09
CA ASP A 73 -11.18 11.42 12.20
C ASP A 73 -11.74 9.99 12.18
N GLU A 74 -13.01 9.88 11.79
CA GLU A 74 -13.74 8.60 11.76
C GLU A 74 -13.07 7.56 10.85
N VAL A 75 -12.46 7.99 9.74
CA VAL A 75 -11.82 7.08 8.78
C VAL A 75 -10.56 6.49 9.41
N THR A 76 -9.73 7.33 10.04
CA THR A 76 -8.53 6.89 10.76
C THR A 76 -8.87 5.94 11.90
N LEU A 77 -9.90 6.24 12.69
CA LEU A 77 -10.38 5.36 13.76
C LEU A 77 -10.88 4.02 13.24
N THR A 78 -11.66 4.04 12.16
CA THR A 78 -12.15 2.81 11.49
C THR A 78 -10.98 1.95 11.03
N LYS A 79 -9.98 2.56 10.38
CA LYS A 79 -8.77 1.85 9.92
C LYS A 79 -7.95 1.27 11.06
N ALA A 80 -7.80 2.01 12.16
CA ALA A 80 -7.11 1.52 13.36
C ALA A 80 -7.83 0.30 13.97
N LEU A 81 -9.17 0.31 14.00
CA LEU A 81 -9.98 -0.79 14.50
C LEU A 81 -9.96 -2.02 13.58
N GLU A 82 -10.01 -1.83 12.27
CA GLU A 82 -9.85 -2.88 11.26
C GLU A 82 -8.47 -3.54 11.37
N GLY A 83 -7.42 -2.72 11.52
CA GLY A 83 -6.03 -3.15 11.61
C GLY A 83 -5.58 -3.63 13.00
N ARG A 84 -6.49 -3.75 13.98
CA ARG A 84 -6.14 -4.13 15.35
C ARG A 84 -5.53 -5.54 15.38
N ARG A 85 -4.50 -5.73 16.21
CA ARG A 85 -3.78 -7.00 16.36
C ARG A 85 -3.95 -7.53 17.78
N ALA A 86 -3.98 -8.85 17.94
CA ALA A 86 -3.84 -9.47 19.25
C ALA A 86 -2.40 -9.25 19.76
N LEU A 87 -2.24 -9.24 21.08
CA LEU A 87 -0.94 -9.17 21.76
C LEU A 87 -0.40 -10.57 22.00
#